data_AF-A0A0N4ZWJ3-F1
#
_entry.id   AF-A0A0N4ZWJ3-F1
#
_cell.length_a   1.000
_cell.length_b   1.000
_cell.length_c   1.000
_cell.angle_alpha   90.00
_cell.angle_beta   90.00
_cell.angle_gamma   90.00
#
_symmetry.space_group_name_H-M   'P 1'
#
loop_
_entity.id
_entity.type
_entity.pdbx_description
1 polymer ?
#
loop_
_entity_poly.entity_id
_entity_poly.type
_entity_poly.pdbx_seq_one_letter_code
_entity_poly.pdbx_strand_id
1 'polypeptide(L)'
;LSTKTRVHPRFLTALEQAEYAALPSRIFSMGYVRAYAGALGLDELNAVERFKQEYPDAAVPLQPPTGAALQQMRQNSPKILGVIGVLLAVVVGWNVFQRLNRIEAPHPSDLVAVPKDWAEQA
;
A
#
# COMPACT_ATOMS: atom_id res chain seq x y z
N LEU A 1 15.37 -25.85 18.64
CA LEU A 1 13.90 -25.68 18.64
C LEU A 1 13.44 -24.63 17.64
N SER A 2 13.95 -23.40 17.68
CA SER A 2 13.58 -22.32 16.72
C SER A 2 13.70 -22.72 15.24
N THR A 3 14.74 -23.46 14.84
CA THR A 3 14.91 -23.94 13.44
C THR A 3 13.82 -24.93 13.00
N LYS A 4 13.27 -25.71 13.93
CA LYS A 4 12.20 -26.69 13.64
C LYS A 4 10.82 -26.01 13.64
N THR A 5 10.58 -25.08 14.55
CA THR A 5 9.27 -24.43 14.71
C THR A 5 9.10 -23.18 13.83
N ARG A 6 10.20 -22.58 13.36
CA ARG A 6 10.25 -21.25 12.72
C ARG A 6 9.73 -20.12 13.62
N VAL A 7 9.76 -20.33 14.94
CA VAL A 7 9.38 -19.34 15.95
C VAL A 7 10.63 -18.65 16.50
N HIS A 8 10.59 -17.32 16.63
CA HIS A 8 11.69 -16.56 17.19
C HIS A 8 11.98 -17.02 18.64
N PRO A 9 13.25 -17.25 19.03
CA PRO A 9 13.61 -17.78 20.36
C PRO A 9 12.94 -17.06 21.53
N ARG A 10 12.91 -15.72 21.49
CA ARG A 10 12.21 -14.88 22.50
C ARG A 10 10.79 -15.35 22.83
N PHE A 11 10.01 -15.80 21.84
CA PHE A 11 8.63 -16.21 22.04
C PHE A 11 8.52 -17.65 22.55
N LEU A 12 9.50 -18.51 22.23
CA LEU A 12 9.59 -19.83 22.84
C LEU A 12 9.92 -19.71 24.33
N THR A 13 10.88 -18.84 24.68
CA THR A 13 11.21 -18.55 26.08
C THR A 13 10.03 -17.96 26.84
N ALA A 14 9.29 -17.02 26.23
CA ALA A 14 8.08 -16.47 26.84
C ALA A 14 7.00 -17.54 27.09
N LEU A 15 6.83 -18.51 26.18
CA LEU A 15 5.92 -19.64 26.38
C LEU A 15 6.38 -20.56 27.52
N GLU A 16 7.68 -20.84 27.62
CA GLU A 16 8.27 -21.67 28.68
C GLU A 16 8.17 -21.01 30.07
N GLN A 17 8.23 -19.68 30.12
CA GLN A 17 8.14 -18.88 31.35
C GLN A 17 6.71 -18.43 31.68
N ALA A 18 5.71 -18.83 30.89
CA ALA A 18 4.32 -18.38 30.99
C ALA A 18 4.17 -16.83 30.97
N GLU A 19 5.08 -16.13 30.28
CA GLU A 19 5.07 -14.68 30.15
C GLU A 19 4.23 -14.25 28.94
N TYR A 20 2.92 -14.48 29.02
CA TYR A 20 2.02 -14.27 27.87
C TYR A 20 1.94 -12.81 27.40
N ALA A 21 2.25 -11.84 28.27
CA ALA A 21 2.30 -10.42 27.91
C ALA A 21 3.40 -10.07 26.90
N ALA A 22 4.47 -10.87 26.83
CA ALA A 22 5.56 -10.69 25.86
C ALA A 22 5.27 -11.35 24.50
N LEU A 23 4.17 -12.10 24.39
CA LEU A 23 3.77 -12.76 23.15
C LEU A 23 3.08 -11.75 22.20
N PRO A 24 3.13 -12.00 20.88
CA PRO A 24 2.39 -11.20 19.91
C PRO A 24 0.88 -11.48 20.00
N SER A 25 0.12 -11.09 18.96
CA SER A 25 -1.32 -11.32 18.94
C SER A 25 -1.66 -12.79 19.22
N ARG A 26 -2.78 -13.02 19.90
CA ARG A 26 -3.23 -14.35 20.34
C ARG A 26 -3.28 -15.37 19.19
N ILE A 27 -3.66 -14.92 17.99
CA ILE A 27 -3.69 -15.76 16.78
C ILE A 27 -2.29 -16.28 16.44
N PHE A 28 -1.26 -15.43 16.50
CA PHE A 28 0.12 -15.86 16.27
C PHE A 28 0.62 -16.77 17.38
N SER A 29 0.32 -16.45 18.64
CA SER A 29 0.72 -17.25 19.80
C SER A 29 0.17 -18.68 19.73
N MET A 30 -1.09 -18.86 19.34
CA MET A 30 -1.66 -20.21 19.11
C MET A 30 -0.92 -20.99 18.02
N GLY A 31 -0.51 -20.32 16.94
CA GLY A 31 0.31 -20.92 15.89
C GLY A 31 1.68 -21.37 16.40
N TYR A 32 2.29 -20.60 17.30
CA TYR A 32 3.57 -20.94 17.91
C TYR A 32 3.46 -22.13 18.86
N VAL A 33 2.40 -22.19 19.68
CA VAL A 33 2.10 -23.34 20.55
C VAL A 33 1.91 -24.60 19.72
N ARG A 34 1.14 -24.54 18.62
CA ARG A 34 0.98 -25.65 17.68
C ARG A 34 2.34 -26.11 17.13
N ALA A 35 3.13 -25.20 16.59
CA ALA A 35 4.44 -25.52 16.01
C ALA A 35 5.40 -26.11 17.05
N TYR A 36 5.35 -25.60 18.29
CA TYR A 36 6.16 -26.09 19.40
C TYR A 36 5.76 -27.51 19.82
N ALA A 37 4.46 -27.78 19.98
CA ALA A 37 3.92 -29.11 20.28
C ALA A 37 4.28 -30.13 19.18
N GLY A 38 4.09 -29.76 17.91
CA GLY A 38 4.45 -30.62 16.77
C GLY A 38 5.96 -30.93 16.72
N ALA A 39 6.82 -29.96 17.05
CA ALA A 39 8.27 -30.18 17.13
C ALA A 39 8.69 -31.12 18.28
N LEU A 40 7.85 -31.26 19.32
CA LEU A 40 8.03 -32.18 20.45
C LEU A 40 7.31 -33.53 20.23
N GLY A 41 6.53 -33.69 19.17
CA GLY A 41 5.72 -34.89 18.92
C GLY A 41 4.50 -35.01 19.86
N LEU A 42 4.03 -33.89 20.41
CA LEU A 42 2.86 -33.83 21.28
C LEU A 42 1.58 -33.59 20.48
N ASP A 43 0.42 -33.83 21.09
CA ASP A 43 -0.88 -33.48 20.51
C ASP A 43 -1.02 -31.96 20.40
N GLU A 44 -0.96 -31.47 19.16
CA GLU A 44 -1.07 -30.06 18.81
C GLU A 44 -2.42 -29.45 19.18
N LEU A 45 -3.52 -30.21 19.00
CA LEU A 45 -4.87 -29.73 19.30
C LEU A 45 -5.03 -29.56 20.81
N ASN A 46 -4.62 -30.56 21.57
CA ASN A 46 -4.65 -30.50 23.03
C ASN A 46 -3.79 -29.36 23.57
N ALA A 47 -2.57 -29.18 23.04
CA ALA A 47 -1.67 -28.11 23.46
C ALA A 47 -2.27 -26.71 23.23
N VAL A 48 -2.88 -26.49 22.06
CA VAL A 48 -3.55 -25.21 21.75
C VAL A 48 -4.78 -25.00 22.62
N GLU A 49 -5.55 -26.05 22.90
CA GLU A 49 -6.74 -25.95 23.75
C GLU A 49 -6.38 -25.58 25.19
N ARG A 50 -5.34 -26.21 25.76
CA ARG A 50 -4.79 -25.82 27.06
C ARG A 50 -4.29 -24.39 27.07
N PHE A 51 -3.57 -23.97 26.03
CA PHE A 51 -3.12 -22.58 25.91
C PHE A 51 -4.28 -21.59 25.87
N LYS A 52 -5.40 -21.92 25.22
CA LYS A 52 -6.59 -21.06 25.20
C LYS A 52 -7.23 -20.89 26.57
N GLN A 53 -7.17 -21.92 27.40
CA GLN A 53 -7.68 -21.91 28.78
C GLN A 53 -6.79 -21.07 29.70
N GLU A 54 -5.47 -21.20 29.56
CA GLU A 54 -4.47 -20.46 30.34
C GLU A 54 -4.37 -18.98 29.92
N TYR A 55 -4.53 -18.71 28.62
CA TYR A 55 -4.52 -17.37 28.03
C TYR A 55 -5.85 -17.06 27.31
N PRO A 56 -6.91 -16.75 28.07
CA PRO A 56 -8.21 -16.40 27.52
C PRO A 56 -8.10 -15.12 26.67
N ASP A 57 -8.97 -15.00 25.66
CA ASP A 57 -9.08 -13.74 24.94
C ASP A 57 -9.52 -12.67 25.93
N ALA A 58 -8.62 -11.73 26.23
CA ALA A 58 -9.05 -10.47 26.79
C ALA A 58 -10.00 -9.91 25.74
N ALA A 59 -11.30 -9.90 26.04
CA ALA A 59 -12.31 -9.33 25.18
C ALA A 59 -11.94 -7.86 24.96
N VAL A 60 -11.09 -7.59 23.98
CA VAL A 60 -10.93 -6.26 23.42
C VAL A 60 -12.34 -5.91 23.01
N PRO A 61 -12.96 -4.89 23.64
CA PRO A 61 -14.31 -4.50 23.29
C PRO A 61 -14.33 -4.39 21.78
N LEU A 62 -15.20 -5.16 21.13
CA LEU A 62 -15.37 -5.14 19.69
C LEU A 62 -15.67 -3.70 19.32
N GLN A 63 -14.63 -2.94 18.97
CA GLN A 63 -14.83 -1.64 18.38
C GLN A 63 -15.58 -1.96 17.10
N PRO A 64 -16.81 -1.45 16.95
CA PRO A 64 -17.55 -1.70 15.73
C PRO A 64 -16.63 -1.31 14.58
N PRO A 65 -16.58 -2.08 13.49
CA PRO A 65 -15.81 -1.75 12.30
C PRO A 65 -16.42 -0.49 11.68
N THR A 66 -16.21 0.64 12.34
CA THR A 66 -16.23 1.95 11.72
C THR A 66 -15.16 1.86 10.66
N GLY A 67 -15.46 2.31 9.44
CA GLY A 67 -14.57 2.28 8.28
C GLY A 67 -13.27 3.09 8.44
N ALA A 68 -12.75 3.23 9.65
CA ALA A 68 -11.52 3.88 10.04
C ALA A 68 -10.27 3.20 9.46
N ALA A 69 -10.32 1.91 9.11
CA ALA A 69 -9.21 1.27 8.37
C ALA A 69 -9.05 1.88 6.95
N LEU A 70 -10.15 2.32 6.32
CA LEU A 70 -10.08 3.12 5.09
C LEU A 70 -9.75 4.59 5.38
N GLN A 71 -10.14 5.10 6.55
CA GLN A 71 -9.94 6.50 6.92
C GLN A 71 -8.51 6.81 7.39
N GLN A 72 -7.78 5.83 7.91
CA GLN A 72 -6.38 5.99 8.33
C GLN A 72 -5.41 6.09 7.14
N MET A 73 -5.79 5.56 5.97
CA MET A 73 -5.07 5.84 4.71
C MET A 73 -5.37 7.25 4.16
N ARG A 74 -6.43 7.92 4.67
CA ARG A 74 -6.84 9.29 4.31
C ARG A 74 -6.16 10.37 5.15
N GLN A 75 -5.16 10.02 5.96
CA GLN A 75 -4.25 10.97 6.60
C GLN A 75 -2.97 11.13 5.77
N ASN A 76 -3.14 11.39 4.47
CA ASN A 76 -2.02 11.74 3.61
C ASN A 76 -1.67 13.21 3.82
N SER A 77 -0.41 13.40 4.23
CA SER A 77 0.26 14.67 4.51
C SER A 77 -0.15 15.78 3.52
N PRO A 78 -0.46 17.02 3.97
CA PRO A 78 -0.84 18.14 3.09
C PRO A 78 0.22 18.46 2.02
N LYS A 79 1.44 17.93 2.17
CA LYS A 79 2.52 17.96 1.19
C LYS A 79 2.17 17.26 -0.13
N ILE A 80 1.43 16.15 -0.10
CA ILE A 80 1.06 15.38 -1.30
C ILE A 80 0.09 16.19 -2.18
N LEU A 81 -0.85 16.91 -1.55
CA LEU A 81 -1.77 17.78 -2.25
C LEU A 81 -1.03 18.96 -2.93
N GLY A 82 0.01 19.48 -2.26
CA GLY A 82 0.92 20.47 -2.85
C GLY A 82 1.66 19.93 -4.08
N VAL A 83 2.21 18.71 -4.01
CA VAL A 83 2.91 18.09 -5.16
C VAL A 83 1.98 17.87 -6.34
N ILE A 84 0.76 17.39 -6.10
CA ILE A 84 -0.24 17.20 -7.17
C ILE A 84 -0.61 18.54 -7.80
N GLY A 85 -0.81 19.60 -6.98
CA GLY A 85 -1.10 20.94 -7.49
C GLY A 85 0.01 21.50 -8.37
N VAL A 86 1.28 21.33 -7.97
CA VAL A 86 2.44 21.78 -8.76
C VAL A 86 2.53 21.01 -10.08
N LEU A 87 2.34 19.69 -10.08
CA LEU A 87 2.35 18.89 -11.30
C LEU A 87 1.27 19.33 -12.29
N LEU A 88 0.04 19.59 -11.81
CA LEU A 88 -1.04 20.08 -12.65
C LEU A 88 -0.73 21.47 -13.23
N ALA A 89 -0.18 22.38 -12.42
CA ALA A 89 0.20 23.71 -12.88
C ALA A 89 1.28 23.66 -13.97
N VAL A 90 2.27 22.76 -13.85
CA VAL A 90 3.31 22.55 -14.87
C VAL A 90 2.71 22.03 -16.17
N VAL A 91 1.81 21.04 -16.12
CA VAL A 91 1.17 20.47 -17.31
C VAL A 91 0.31 21.51 -18.02
N VAL A 92 -0.50 22.27 -17.28
CA VAL A 92 -1.34 23.33 -17.85
C VAL A 92 -0.49 24.46 -18.42
N GLY A 93 0.53 24.91 -17.68
CA GLY A 93 1.45 25.95 -18.14
C GLY A 93 2.19 25.53 -19.42
N TRP A 94 2.66 24.29 -19.47
CA TRP A 94 3.28 23.72 -20.67
C TRP A 94 2.30 23.66 -21.84
N ASN A 95 1.06 23.21 -21.61
CA ASN A 95 0.04 23.11 -22.65
C ASN A 95 -0.32 24.50 -23.24
N VAL A 96 -0.48 25.50 -22.37
CA VAL A 96 -0.75 26.90 -22.77
C VAL A 96 0.45 27.50 -23.49
N PHE A 97 1.67 27.33 -22.96
CA PHE A 97 2.90 27.80 -23.60
C PHE A 97 3.08 27.17 -24.99
N GLN A 98 2.84 25.87 -25.10
CA GLN A 98 2.89 25.17 -26.38
C GLN A 98 1.82 25.69 -27.34
N ARG A 99 0.60 25.96 -26.87
CA ARG A 99 -0.48 26.56 -27.68
C ARG A 99 -0.14 27.96 -28.18
N LEU A 100 0.48 28.79 -27.36
CA LEU A 100 0.87 30.15 -27.73
C LEU A 100 2.09 30.17 -28.65
N ASN A 101 3.06 29.27 -28.42
CA ASN A 101 4.29 29.20 -29.20
C ASN A 101 4.13 28.38 -30.52
N ARG A 102 3.05 27.59 -30.65
CA ARG A 102 2.64 26.92 -31.92
C ARG A 102 1.70 27.74 -32.79
N ILE A 103 1.48 29.02 -32.47
CA ILE A 103 0.89 29.94 -33.44
C ILE A 103 1.97 30.24 -34.48
N GLU A 104 2.22 29.25 -35.34
CA GLU A 104 2.94 29.42 -36.59
C GLU A 104 2.20 30.55 -37.33
N ALA A 105 2.91 31.62 -37.71
CA ALA A 105 2.30 32.66 -38.53
C ALA A 105 1.66 31.99 -39.75
N PRO A 106 0.40 32.31 -40.11
CA PRO A 106 -0.24 31.72 -41.27
C PRO A 106 0.71 31.84 -42.46
N HIS A 107 1.22 30.72 -42.97
CA HIS A 107 2.01 30.73 -44.19
C HIS A 107 1.11 31.37 -45.27
N PRO A 108 1.52 32.49 -45.89
CA PRO A 108 0.76 33.07 -46.98
C PRO A 108 0.61 31.99 -48.03
N SER A 109 -0.63 31.59 -48.28
CA SER A 109 -0.98 30.45 -49.10
C SER A 109 -0.32 30.59 -50.48
N ASP A 110 0.42 29.56 -50.88
CA ASP A 110 0.88 29.32 -52.27
C ASP A 110 -0.29 29.29 -53.29
N LEU A 111 -1.54 29.43 -52.84
CA LEU A 111 -2.75 29.57 -53.65
C LEU A 111 -2.88 30.94 -54.34
N VAL A 112 -2.02 31.92 -54.02
CA VAL A 112 -1.94 33.22 -54.73
C VAL A 112 -0.82 33.22 -55.78
N ALA A 113 0.08 32.22 -55.79
CA ALA A 113 1.06 32.10 -56.86
C ALA A 113 0.35 31.60 -58.12
N VAL A 114 -0.11 32.54 -58.95
CA VAL A 114 -0.70 32.26 -60.27
C VAL A 114 0.26 31.35 -61.03
N PRO A 115 -0.19 30.14 -61.46
CA PRO A 115 0.65 29.25 -62.24
C PRO A 115 1.06 29.97 -63.54
N LYS A 116 2.37 29.96 -63.83
CA LYS A 116 2.96 30.67 -64.99
C LYS A 116 2.31 30.27 -66.32
N ASP A 117 1.73 29.09 -66.35
CA ASP A 117 1.02 28.47 -67.47
C ASP A 117 -0.22 29.27 -67.92
N TRP A 118 -0.80 30.09 -67.03
CA TRP A 118 -1.95 30.94 -67.33
C TRP A 118 -1.55 32.28 -67.96
N ALA A 119 -0.27 32.66 -67.92
CA ALA A 119 0.23 33.92 -68.45
C ALA A 119 0.61 33.86 -69.94
N GLU A 120 0.78 32.67 -70.53
CA GLU A 120 1.16 32.51 -71.95
C GLU A 120 -0.04 32.31 -72.91
N GLN A 121 -1.28 32.26 -72.39
CA GLN A 121 -2.49 32.01 -73.19
C GLN A 121 -3.38 33.24 -73.41
N ALA A 122 -2.93 34.44 -73.02
CA ALA A 122 -3.59 35.72 -73.28
C ALA A 122 -2.77 36.55 -74.28
#